data_AF-A0AAN9VEY8-F1
#
_entry.id   AF-A0AAN9VEY8-F1
#
_cell.length_a   1.000
_cell.length_b   1.000
_cell.length_c   1.000
_cell.angle_alpha   90.00
_cell.angle_beta   90.00
_cell.angle_gamma   90.00
#
_symmetry.space_group_name_H-M   'P 1'
#
loop_
_entity.id
_entity.type
_entity.pdbx_description
1 polymer ?
#
loop_
_entity_poly.entity_id
_entity_poly.type
_entity_poly.pdbx_seq_one_letter_code
_entity_poly.pdbx_strand_id
1 'polypeptide(L)'
;MRWYAVLLLAALTTSLEVGAAGHARAAQRATRSISRNFQDEEKRCREKSGVSKEQVLRSGCRKPSDPELEGRVMVYSLCYLVNFHQMTLNGTFIFTPFTDCSATALADTSTTSHLTHKDRAMLCQMQTVTYDCQREIGGRNGLSAQRKAMEYRLCLCEGFMKQVRSPSPPTISPATSS
;
A
#
# COMPACT_ATOMS: atom_id res chain seq x y z
N MET A 1 9.34 -4.30 -4.92
CA MET A 1 8.89 -5.59 -4.36
C MET A 1 8.86 -5.64 -2.82
N ARG A 2 9.43 -4.68 -2.06
CA ARG A 2 9.35 -4.69 -0.58
C ARG A 2 8.00 -4.26 0.02
N TRP A 3 7.14 -3.55 -0.72
CA TRP A 3 5.88 -2.98 -0.21
C TRP A 3 4.68 -3.94 -0.20
N TYR A 4 4.63 -4.91 -1.13
CA TYR A 4 3.55 -5.91 -1.15
C TYR A 4 3.59 -6.87 0.04
N ALA A 5 4.77 -7.07 0.64
CA ALA A 5 4.94 -7.88 1.84
C ALA A 5 4.09 -7.37 3.02
N VAL A 6 3.80 -6.06 3.07
CA VAL A 6 3.04 -5.46 4.17
C VAL A 6 1.53 -5.72 4.04
N LEU A 7 0.96 -5.63 2.83
CA LEU A 7 -0.42 -6.04 2.55
C LEU A 7 -0.61 -7.56 2.72
N LEU A 8 0.45 -8.32 2.47
CA LEU A 8 0.49 -9.77 2.68
C LEU A 8 0.54 -10.15 4.16
N LEU A 9 1.23 -9.38 5.01
CA LEU A 9 1.36 -9.63 6.45
C LEU A 9 0.05 -9.38 7.22
N ALA A 10 -0.78 -8.42 6.78
CA ALA A 10 -2.06 -8.12 7.43
C ALA A 10 -3.15 -9.20 7.21
N ALA A 11 -3.08 -9.94 6.10
CA ALA A 11 -4.02 -11.03 5.80
C ALA A 11 -3.73 -12.33 6.59
N LEU A 12 -2.62 -12.40 7.34
CA LEU A 12 -2.18 -13.61 8.05
C LEU A 12 -2.67 -13.70 9.50
N THR A 13 -3.24 -12.63 10.04
CA THR A 13 -3.49 -12.52 11.48
C THR A 13 -4.93 -12.79 11.90
N THR A 14 -5.85 -13.06 10.97
CA THR A 14 -7.26 -13.36 11.29
C THR A 14 -7.52 -14.81 11.71
N SER A 15 -6.50 -15.61 11.97
CA SER A 15 -6.68 -16.99 12.40
C SER A 15 -5.46 -17.40 13.26
N LEU A 16 -5.64 -17.65 14.57
CA LEU A 16 -5.51 -18.99 15.22
C LEU A 16 -4.90 -19.11 16.62
N GLU A 17 -5.71 -19.73 17.49
CA GLU A 17 -5.26 -20.60 18.57
C GLU A 17 -5.82 -22.02 18.40
N VAL A 18 -5.57 -22.68 17.25
CA VAL A 18 -5.60 -24.17 17.14
C VAL A 18 -4.62 -24.60 16.02
N GLY A 19 -3.35 -24.89 16.35
CA GLY A 19 -2.40 -25.59 15.44
C GLY A 19 -1.36 -24.76 14.67
N ALA A 20 -0.39 -24.15 15.36
CA ALA A 20 0.61 -23.21 14.81
C ALA A 20 1.38 -23.65 13.54
N ALA A 21 1.66 -24.94 13.33
CA ALA A 21 2.38 -25.41 12.14
C ALA A 21 1.51 -25.50 10.87
N GLY A 22 0.21 -25.77 11.01
CA GLY A 22 -0.75 -25.78 9.90
C GLY A 22 -0.97 -24.38 9.33
N HIS A 23 -0.81 -23.37 10.19
CA HIS A 23 -1.21 -22.01 9.91
C HIS A 23 -0.10 -21.12 9.43
N ALA A 24 1.13 -21.36 9.86
CA ALA A 24 2.28 -20.82 9.14
C ALA A 24 2.24 -21.24 7.65
N ARG A 25 1.78 -22.46 7.35
CA ARG A 25 1.61 -22.95 5.97
C ARG A 25 0.36 -22.38 5.29
N ALA A 26 -0.77 -22.25 5.99
CA ALA A 26 -1.98 -21.62 5.45
C ALA A 26 -1.76 -20.12 5.17
N ALA A 27 -1.10 -19.43 6.08
CA ALA A 27 -0.63 -18.06 5.95
C ALA A 27 0.33 -17.92 4.77
N GLN A 28 1.38 -18.74 4.68
CA GLN A 28 2.27 -18.73 3.52
C GLN A 28 1.53 -19.03 2.20
N ARG A 29 0.51 -19.89 2.19
CA ARG A 29 -0.33 -20.14 1.01
C ARG A 29 -1.18 -18.94 0.64
N ALA A 30 -1.85 -18.31 1.62
CA ALA A 30 -2.61 -17.07 1.42
C ALA A 30 -1.70 -15.95 0.90
N THR A 31 -0.51 -15.82 1.46
CA THR A 31 0.53 -14.88 1.03
C THR A 31 0.95 -15.14 -0.43
N ARG A 32 1.26 -16.39 -0.77
CA ARG A 32 1.61 -16.77 -2.16
C ARG A 32 0.44 -16.58 -3.13
N SER A 33 -0.80 -16.76 -2.65
CA SER A 33 -2.01 -16.57 -3.45
C SER A 33 -2.24 -15.09 -3.75
N ILE A 34 -2.22 -14.23 -2.72
CA ILE A 34 -2.32 -12.78 -2.86
C ILE A 34 -1.17 -12.25 -3.73
N SER A 35 0.06 -12.73 -3.53
CA SER A 35 1.22 -12.35 -4.36
C SER A 35 1.05 -12.74 -5.82
N ARG A 36 0.42 -13.89 -6.11
CA ARG A 36 0.15 -14.33 -7.48
C ARG A 36 -0.95 -13.50 -8.12
N ASN A 37 -2.08 -13.34 -7.45
CA ASN A 37 -3.15 -12.45 -7.92
C ASN A 37 -2.61 -11.05 -8.21
N PHE A 38 -1.72 -10.57 -7.35
CA PHE A 38 -1.04 -9.31 -7.53
C PHE A 38 -0.21 -9.24 -8.82
N GLN A 39 0.62 -10.25 -9.07
CA GLN A 39 1.46 -10.35 -10.25
C GLN A 39 0.62 -10.52 -11.53
N ASP A 40 -0.48 -11.26 -11.44
CA ASP A 40 -1.38 -11.49 -12.57
C ASP A 40 -2.11 -10.21 -12.97
N GLU A 41 -2.60 -9.42 -12.01
CA GLU A 41 -3.21 -8.12 -12.28
C GLU A 41 -2.18 -7.09 -12.75
N GLU A 42 -0.97 -7.10 -12.19
CA GLU A 42 0.14 -6.26 -12.68
C GLU A 42 0.46 -6.56 -14.14
N LYS A 43 0.61 -7.83 -14.50
CA LYS A 43 0.86 -8.28 -15.86
C LYS A 43 -0.27 -7.87 -16.79
N ARG A 44 -1.53 -8.13 -16.40
CA ARG A 44 -2.72 -7.77 -17.19
C ARG A 44 -2.79 -6.28 -17.47
N CYS A 45 -2.56 -5.44 -16.46
CA CYS A 45 -2.58 -4.00 -16.64
C CYS A 45 -1.41 -3.48 -17.49
N ARG A 46 -0.23 -4.12 -17.42
CA ARG A 46 0.89 -3.82 -18.31
C ARG A 46 0.58 -4.13 -19.76
N GLU A 47 0.05 -5.31 -20.03
CA GLU A 47 -0.36 -5.74 -21.38
C GLU A 47 -1.41 -4.78 -21.96
N LYS A 48 -2.41 -4.40 -21.16
CA LYS A 48 -3.47 -3.48 -21.59
C LYS A 48 -2.98 -2.05 -21.89
N SER A 49 -1.99 -1.57 -21.16
CA SER A 49 -1.46 -0.21 -21.30
C SER A 49 -0.24 -0.09 -22.23
N GLY A 50 0.34 -1.22 -22.64
CA GLY A 50 1.54 -1.24 -23.46
C GLY A 50 2.80 -0.73 -22.74
N VAL A 51 2.81 -0.77 -21.40
CA VAL A 51 3.97 -0.38 -20.58
C VAL A 51 4.78 -1.62 -20.18
N SER A 52 6.10 -1.54 -20.31
CA SER A 52 6.99 -2.61 -19.84
C SER A 52 7.15 -2.59 -18.32
N LYS A 53 7.59 -3.71 -17.75
CA LYS A 53 7.88 -3.79 -16.31
C LYS A 53 8.97 -2.81 -15.91
N GLU A 54 10.01 -2.70 -16.73
CA GLU A 54 11.16 -1.80 -16.53
C GLU A 54 10.71 -0.35 -16.58
N GLN A 55 9.79 0.01 -17.48
CA GLN A 55 9.22 1.36 -17.56
C GLN A 55 8.43 1.73 -16.30
N VAL A 56 7.59 0.82 -15.80
CA VAL A 56 6.88 1.02 -14.53
C VAL A 56 7.88 1.20 -13.38
N LEU A 57 8.88 0.32 -13.28
CA LEU A 57 9.90 0.39 -12.23
C LEU A 57 10.76 1.66 -12.30
N ARG A 58 11.17 2.08 -13.50
CA ARG A 58 11.96 3.31 -13.72
C ARG A 58 11.17 4.56 -13.40
N SER A 59 9.86 4.55 -13.67
CA SER A 59 9.00 5.69 -13.30
C SER A 59 8.97 5.89 -11.78
N GLY A 60 9.02 4.81 -10.98
CA GLY A 60 9.14 4.90 -9.52
C GLY A 60 8.14 5.89 -8.91
N CYS A 61 8.68 6.83 -8.11
CA CYS A 61 7.94 7.97 -7.53
C CYS A 61 8.06 9.26 -8.37
N ARG A 62 8.39 9.17 -9.66
CA ARG A 62 8.54 10.33 -10.54
C ARG A 62 7.59 10.23 -11.72
N LYS A 63 7.10 11.40 -12.13
CA LYS A 63 6.36 11.54 -13.37
C LYS A 63 7.29 11.21 -14.55
N PRO A 64 6.88 10.36 -15.52
CA PRO A 64 7.66 10.17 -16.75
C PRO A 64 7.84 11.50 -17.48
N SER A 65 9.04 11.75 -18.02
CA SER A 65 9.34 12.95 -18.81
C SER A 65 8.84 12.84 -20.25
N ASP A 66 8.77 11.61 -20.78
CA ASP A 66 8.21 11.30 -22.09
C ASP A 66 6.66 11.32 -22.01
N PRO A 67 5.97 12.21 -22.74
CA PRO A 67 4.51 12.32 -22.73
C PRO A 67 3.79 11.04 -23.17
N GLU A 68 4.37 10.27 -24.09
CA GLU A 68 3.75 9.04 -24.57
C GLU A 68 3.79 7.97 -23.47
N LEU A 69 4.96 7.83 -22.83
CA LEU A 69 5.10 6.96 -21.66
C LEU A 69 4.23 7.42 -20.49
N GLU A 70 4.13 8.73 -20.24
CA GLU A 70 3.21 9.30 -19.25
C GLU A 70 1.77 8.82 -19.51
N GLY A 71 1.31 8.91 -20.77
CA GLY A 71 0.01 8.40 -21.22
C GLY A 71 -0.22 6.94 -20.84
N ARG A 72 0.71 6.07 -21.20
CA ARG A 72 0.63 4.62 -20.90
C ARG A 72 0.64 4.35 -19.40
N VAL A 73 1.48 5.08 -18.65
CA VAL A 73 1.59 4.95 -17.20
C VAL A 73 0.32 5.42 -16.48
N MET A 74 -0.37 6.45 -17.00
CA MET A 74 -1.67 6.87 -16.49
C MET A 74 -2.73 5.77 -16.68
N VAL A 75 -2.80 5.14 -17.87
CA VAL A 75 -3.72 4.01 -18.14
C VAL A 75 -3.39 2.80 -17.26
N TYR A 76 -2.11 2.45 -17.13
CA TYR A 76 -1.64 1.39 -16.23
C TYR A 76 -2.13 1.64 -14.79
N SER A 77 -1.95 2.86 -14.29
CA SER A 77 -2.30 3.21 -12.91
C SER A 77 -3.82 3.12 -12.68
N LEU A 78 -4.64 3.57 -13.63
CA LEU A 78 -6.10 3.44 -13.52
C LEU A 78 -6.54 1.98 -13.55
N CYS A 79 -6.04 1.18 -14.51
CA CYS A 79 -6.35 -0.24 -14.62
C CYS A 79 -6.11 -0.95 -13.29
N TYR A 80 -4.96 -0.66 -12.70
CA TYR A 80 -4.55 -1.24 -11.44
C TYR A 80 -5.51 -0.88 -10.29
N LEU A 81 -5.84 0.41 -10.10
CA LEU A 81 -6.74 0.83 -9.02
C LEU A 81 -8.16 0.29 -9.18
N VAL A 82 -8.64 0.15 -10.43
CA VAL A 82 -9.97 -0.41 -10.72
C VAL A 82 -10.00 -1.91 -10.39
N ASN A 83 -8.99 -2.67 -10.80
CA ASN A 83 -8.95 -4.11 -10.55
C ASN A 83 -8.78 -4.46 -9.06
N PHE A 84 -8.20 -3.54 -8.27
CA PHE A 84 -8.13 -3.65 -6.80
C PHE A 84 -9.29 -2.95 -6.06
N HIS A 85 -10.35 -2.53 -6.78
CA HIS A 85 -11.53 -1.89 -6.21
C HIS A 85 -11.22 -0.63 -5.35
N GLN A 86 -10.14 0.10 -5.68
CA GLN A 86 -9.78 1.35 -5.01
C GLN A 86 -10.33 2.59 -5.73
N MET A 87 -10.71 2.44 -7.01
CA MET A 87 -11.20 3.53 -7.84
C MET A 87 -12.21 2.99 -8.86
N THR A 88 -13.23 3.79 -9.19
CA THR A 88 -14.13 3.50 -10.31
C THR A 88 -13.48 3.91 -11.64
N LEU A 89 -14.01 3.40 -12.76
CA LEU A 89 -13.54 3.80 -14.10
C LEU A 89 -13.67 5.31 -14.37
N ASN A 90 -14.60 5.98 -13.68
CA ASN A 90 -14.83 7.43 -13.80
C ASN A 90 -13.90 8.26 -12.89
N GLY A 91 -13.02 7.61 -12.13
CA GLY A 91 -12.04 8.29 -11.29
C GLY A 91 -12.55 8.68 -9.90
N THR A 92 -13.63 8.05 -9.43
CA THR A 92 -14.10 8.20 -8.04
C THR A 92 -13.35 7.20 -7.17
N PHE A 93 -12.68 7.67 -6.11
CA PHE A 93 -12.06 6.78 -5.13
C PHE A 93 -13.12 6.05 -4.31
N ILE A 94 -12.91 4.76 -4.11
CA ILE A 94 -13.70 3.94 -3.19
C ILE A 94 -12.99 4.03 -1.85
N PHE A 95 -13.48 4.91 -0.98
CA PHE A 95 -12.93 5.09 0.36
C PHE A 95 -13.24 3.85 1.19
N THR A 96 -12.22 3.03 1.46
CA THR A 96 -12.30 2.08 2.56
C THR A 96 -12.34 2.88 3.86
N PRO A 97 -13.27 2.59 4.79
CA PRO A 97 -13.35 3.31 6.05
C PRO A 97 -11.99 3.29 6.74
N PHE A 98 -11.47 4.49 7.04
CA PHE A 98 -10.28 4.64 7.85
C PHE A 98 -10.66 4.21 9.27
N THR A 99 -10.25 3.01 9.67
CA THR A 99 -10.28 2.65 11.07
C THR A 99 -9.22 3.48 11.77
N ASP A 100 -9.64 4.31 12.72
CA ASP A 100 -8.73 5.14 13.51
C ASP A 100 -7.73 4.24 14.23
N CYS A 101 -6.53 4.24 13.68
CA CYS A 101 -5.44 3.37 14.10
C CYS A 101 -4.91 3.69 15.49
N SER A 102 -5.30 4.83 16.06
CA SER A 102 -4.94 5.23 17.42
C SER A 102 -5.62 4.36 18.49
N ALA A 103 -6.86 3.92 18.26
CA ALA A 103 -7.60 3.11 19.22
C ALA A 103 -7.17 1.63 19.18
N THR A 104 -6.90 1.07 18.00
CA THR A 104 -6.59 -0.36 17.79
C THR A 104 -5.12 -0.72 18.00
N ALA A 105 -4.20 0.24 17.85
CA ALA A 105 -2.78 -0.01 18.17
C ALA A 105 -2.49 -0.03 19.67
N LEU A 106 -3.35 0.61 20.48
CA LEU A 106 -3.23 0.71 21.94
C LEU A 106 -4.12 -0.29 22.68
N ALA A 107 -5.24 -0.74 22.09
CA ALA A 107 -6.16 -1.69 22.70
C ALA A 107 -5.90 -3.14 22.22
N ASP A 108 -4.77 -3.74 22.60
CA ASP A 108 -4.67 -5.21 22.81
C ASP A 108 -3.30 -5.58 23.41
N THR A 109 -3.18 -5.43 24.74
CA THR A 109 -2.14 -6.09 25.57
C THR A 109 -2.60 -7.44 26.12
N SER A 110 -3.81 -7.89 25.78
CA SER A 110 -4.35 -9.17 26.23
C SER A 110 -4.89 -9.96 25.04
N THR A 111 -4.21 -11.05 24.73
CA THR A 111 -4.70 -12.26 24.05
C THR A 111 -4.73 -12.41 22.51
N THR A 112 -4.68 -11.41 21.62
CA THR A 112 -5.02 -11.70 20.19
C THR A 112 -4.33 -10.91 19.06
N SER A 113 -3.02 -10.62 19.10
CA SER A 113 -2.38 -10.10 17.87
C SER A 113 -0.92 -10.50 17.65
N HIS A 114 -0.72 -11.40 16.68
CA HIS A 114 0.57 -11.81 16.12
C HIS A 114 1.32 -10.72 15.34
N LEU A 115 0.72 -9.54 15.11
CA LEU A 115 1.45 -8.39 14.59
C LEU A 115 2.28 -7.78 15.71
N THR A 116 3.59 -7.61 15.46
CA THR A 116 4.43 -6.82 16.36
C THR A 116 3.91 -5.40 16.43
N HIS A 117 4.17 -4.67 17.53
CA HIS A 117 3.85 -3.24 17.60
C HIS A 117 4.40 -2.46 16.42
N LYS A 118 5.58 -2.86 15.90
CA LYS A 118 6.21 -2.26 14.72
C LYS A 118 5.40 -2.50 13.45
N ASP A 119 4.85 -3.71 13.25
CA ASP A 119 4.03 -4.02 12.07
C ASP A 119 2.70 -3.26 12.12
N ARG A 120 2.07 -3.15 13.30
CA ARG A 120 0.85 -2.35 13.48
C ARG A 120 1.10 -0.87 13.18
N ALA A 121 2.18 -0.30 13.74
CA ALA A 121 2.56 1.08 13.48
C ALA A 121 2.80 1.34 11.98
N MET A 122 3.48 0.42 11.29
CA MET A 122 3.71 0.52 9.85
C MET A 122 2.40 0.44 9.04
N LEU A 123 1.49 -0.48 9.37
CA LEU A 123 0.18 -0.58 8.72
C LEU A 123 -0.64 0.70 8.91
N CYS A 124 -0.63 1.25 10.12
CA CYS A 124 -1.32 2.51 10.42
C CYS A 124 -0.74 3.69 9.65
N GLN A 125 0.59 3.79 9.55
CA GLN A 125 1.23 4.80 8.71
C GLN A 125 0.85 4.63 7.23
N MET A 126 0.79 3.38 6.75
CA MET A 126 0.40 3.12 5.37
C MET A 126 -1.06 3.51 5.08
N GLN A 127 -1.97 3.20 6.00
CA GLN A 127 -3.38 3.61 5.91
C GLN A 127 -3.52 5.13 5.94
N THR A 128 -2.77 5.82 6.79
CA THR A 128 -2.76 7.29 6.88
C THR A 128 -2.34 7.92 5.57
N VAL A 129 -1.20 7.49 5.00
CA VAL A 129 -0.72 7.96 3.69
C VAL A 129 -1.74 7.68 2.59
N THR A 130 -2.36 6.50 2.61
CA THR A 130 -3.39 6.12 1.63
C THR A 130 -4.58 7.06 1.71
N TYR A 131 -5.12 7.28 2.91
CA TYR A 131 -6.24 8.16 3.16
C TYR A 131 -5.95 9.61 2.75
N ASP A 132 -4.79 10.14 3.15
CA ASP A 132 -4.38 11.50 2.81
C ASP A 132 -4.26 11.69 1.30
N CYS A 133 -3.62 10.75 0.61
CA CYS A 133 -3.50 10.79 -0.85
C CYS A 133 -4.86 10.67 -1.55
N GLN A 134 -5.77 9.81 -1.07
CA GLN A 134 -7.13 9.70 -1.63
C GLN A 134 -7.89 11.01 -1.46
N ARG A 135 -7.81 11.64 -0.29
CA ARG A 135 -8.48 12.92 0.01
C ARG A 135 -7.90 14.04 -0.85
N GLU A 136 -6.57 14.15 -0.91
CA GLU A 136 -5.88 15.21 -1.65
C GLU A 136 -6.19 15.15 -3.15
N ILE A 137 -6.09 13.96 -3.76
CA ILE A 137 -6.31 13.79 -5.20
C ILE A 137 -7.80 13.68 -5.54
N GLY A 138 -8.60 13.09 -4.67
CA GLY A 138 -10.05 12.96 -4.84
C GLY A 138 -10.76 14.30 -4.97
N GLY A 139 -10.37 15.28 -4.14
CA GLY A 139 -10.91 16.64 -4.14
C GLY A 139 -10.50 17.52 -5.32
N ARG A 140 -9.55 17.07 -6.16
CA ARG A 140 -9.12 17.85 -7.35
C ARG A 140 -10.14 17.69 -8.49
N ASN A 141 -10.80 18.78 -8.83
CA ASN A 141 -11.73 18.87 -9.96
C ASN A 141 -10.97 19.04 -11.28
N GLY A 142 -11.57 18.63 -12.41
CA GLY A 142 -11.01 18.82 -13.76
C GLY A 142 -9.93 17.81 -14.19
N LEU A 143 -9.48 16.91 -13.31
CA LEU A 143 -8.55 15.85 -13.67
C LEU A 143 -9.30 14.64 -14.26
N SER A 144 -8.75 14.05 -15.33
CA SER A 144 -9.25 12.77 -15.85
C SER A 144 -9.03 11.63 -14.86
N ALA A 145 -9.78 10.53 -14.99
CA ALA A 145 -9.64 9.35 -14.14
C ALA A 145 -8.22 8.78 -14.18
N GLN A 146 -7.62 8.70 -15.38
CA GLN A 146 -6.25 8.22 -15.56
C GLN A 146 -5.23 9.16 -14.89
N ARG A 147 -5.48 10.48 -14.96
CA ARG A 147 -4.61 11.47 -14.31
C ARG A 147 -4.68 11.37 -12.79
N LYS A 148 -5.90 11.29 -12.22
CA LYS A 148 -6.09 11.07 -10.78
C LYS A 148 -5.40 9.79 -10.32
N ALA A 149 -5.51 8.69 -11.07
CA ALA A 149 -4.86 7.44 -10.74
C ALA A 149 -3.33 7.55 -10.69
N MET A 150 -2.71 8.24 -11.65
CA MET A 150 -1.26 8.47 -11.66
C MET A 150 -0.82 9.39 -10.52
N GLU A 151 -1.51 10.51 -10.29
CA GLU A 151 -1.17 11.44 -9.20
C GLU A 151 -1.31 10.77 -7.83
N TYR A 152 -2.34 9.96 -7.64
CA TYR A 152 -2.51 9.15 -6.43
C TYR A 152 -1.34 8.18 -6.24
N ARG A 153 -0.92 7.47 -7.29
CA ARG A 153 0.24 6.57 -7.21
C ARG A 153 1.53 7.30 -6.83
N LEU A 154 1.75 8.49 -7.39
CA LEU A 154 2.92 9.33 -7.07
C LEU A 154 2.86 9.79 -5.61
N CYS A 155 1.70 10.26 -5.14
CA CYS A 155 1.48 10.64 -3.75
C CYS A 155 1.77 9.49 -2.78
N LEU A 156 1.25 8.29 -3.04
CA LEU A 156 1.53 7.10 -2.22
C LEU A 156 3.04 6.83 -2.15
N CYS A 157 3.72 6.87 -3.30
CA CYS A 157 5.15 6.60 -3.38
C CYS A 157 5.97 7.61 -2.57
N GLU A 158 5.65 8.90 -2.69
CA GLU A 158 6.30 9.95 -1.89
C GLU A 158 6.02 9.82 -0.40
N GLY A 159 4.76 9.59 -0.02
CA GLY A 159 4.35 9.41 1.38
C GLY A 159 5.05 8.21 2.03
N PHE A 160 5.08 7.07 1.35
CA PHE A 160 5.78 5.87 1.80
C PHE A 160 7.30 6.06 1.88
N MET A 161 7.91 6.75 0.92
CA MET A 161 9.34 7.05 0.95
C MET A 161 9.71 8.00 2.10
N LYS A 162 8.83 8.92 2.51
CA LYS A 162 9.03 9.75 3.71
C LYS A 162 9.06 8.89 4.99
N GLN A 163 8.16 7.91 5.11
CA GLN A 163 8.10 7.03 6.30
C GLN A 163 9.35 6.15 6.44
N VAL A 164 9.90 5.63 5.34
CA VAL A 164 11.13 4.79 5.38
C VAL A 164 12.37 5.62 5.71
N ARG A 165 12.37 6.91 5.37
CA ARG A 165 13.52 7.81 5.55
C ARG A 165 13.56 8.48 6.92
N SER A 166 12.47 8.49 7.69
CA SER A 166 12.51 8.88 9.10
C SER A 166 13.22 7.77 9.90
N PRO A 167 14.45 8.00 10.40
CA PRO A 167 15.13 7.03 11.25
C PRO A 167 14.35 6.88 12.55
N SER A 168 14.59 5.77 13.23
CA SER A 168 14.08 5.44 14.57
C SER A 168 14.05 6.65 15.52
N PRO A 169 13.11 6.69 16.49
CA PRO A 169 13.17 7.70 17.55
C PRO A 169 14.58 7.70 18.16
N PRO A 170 15.13 8.86 18.51
CA PRO A 170 16.46 8.94 19.10
C PRO A 170 16.51 7.95 20.26
N THR A 171 17.54 7.10 20.26
CA THR A 171 17.81 6.22 21.38
C THR A 171 17.97 7.13 22.60
N ILE A 172 16.98 7.12 23.50
CA ILE A 172 17.11 7.80 24.79
C ILE A 172 18.17 6.99 25.54
N SER A 173 19.42 7.44 25.50
CA SER A 173 20.44 6.96 26.41
C SER A 173 19.93 7.17 27.83
N PRO A 174 19.96 6.17 28.72
CA PRO A 174 19.50 6.34 30.08
C PRO A 174 20.28 7.50 30.72
N ALA A 175 19.55 8.47 31.24
CA ALA A 175 20.11 9.57 32.00
C ALA A 175 20.94 8.98 33.14
N THR A 176 22.23 9.32 33.19
CA THR A 176 23.12 8.99 34.30
C THR A 176 22.62 9.79 35.50
N SER A 177 22.00 9.11 36.47
CA SER A 177 21.63 9.71 37.74
C SER A 177 22.91 10.03 38.51
N SER A 178 23.11 11.33 38.79
CA SER A 178 24.05 11.84 39.79
C SER A 178 23.43 11.82 41.18
#